data_AF-A0A2H0LS29-F1
#
_entry.id   AF-A0A2H0LS29-F1
#
_cell.length_a   1.000
_cell.length_b   1.000
_cell.length_c   1.000
_cell.angle_alpha   90.00
_cell.angle_beta   90.00
_cell.angle_gamma   90.00
#
_symmetry.space_group_name_H-M   'P 1'
#
loop_
_entity.id
_entity.type
_entity.pdbx_description
1 polymer ?
#
loop_
_entity_poly.entity_id
_entity_poly.type
_entity_poly.pdbx_seq_one_letter_code
_entity_poly.pdbx_strand_id
1 'polypeptide(L)'
;MTSSNTINQKSAPLRQIRFPLLMPVICYSIGTFIGIQSHWHCGLTLFMLCVGFSVFLHFRHASWKHVLIYLAFAMIGFWLGQTRFIKAPAHVKNIKPQTHTYLRGQIISPVHERNNQNKTVTSFTLQAKEMGYRSHSSPIEGRIEVFLINAQKKFKEGQWVELKGALQTPKTSRGPHEFDYAQYLEQKSIFKTFFGIGPFSALPLTYHTKITPKIQIQSLRSRFVRQLDDIYQFPINALVSALLIGIRKDIPQSIRDHFVRTGTAHSLTAHCTKNNQFHPSRCSDCLAKNTEYQLSHQHLLLWPY
;
A
#
# COMPACT_ATOMS: atom_id res chain seq x y z
N MET A 1 25.04 79.10 -0.35
CA MET A 1 23.70 78.57 0.03
C MET A 1 23.50 77.25 -0.69
N THR A 2 23.96 76.16 -0.07
CA THR A 2 23.87 74.78 -0.60
C THR A 2 22.71 74.08 0.09
N SER A 3 21.58 73.97 -0.60
CA SER A 3 20.42 73.21 -0.12
C SER A 3 20.62 71.74 -0.47
N SER A 4 20.93 70.93 0.54
CA SER A 4 20.97 69.47 0.47
C SER A 4 19.54 68.92 0.53
N ASN A 5 19.00 68.51 -0.61
CA ASN A 5 17.74 67.76 -0.68
C ASN A 5 17.96 66.34 -0.14
N THR A 6 17.49 66.08 1.07
CA THR A 6 17.44 64.74 1.66
C THR A 6 16.28 63.94 1.05
N ILE A 7 16.63 62.96 0.23
CA ILE A 7 15.67 61.98 -0.32
C ILE A 7 15.21 61.08 0.83
N ASN A 8 13.98 61.31 1.29
CA ASN A 8 13.32 60.51 2.32
C ASN A 8 12.91 59.16 1.71
N GLN A 9 13.75 58.14 1.84
CA GLN A 9 13.40 56.75 1.51
C GLN A 9 12.39 56.20 2.53
N LYS A 10 11.11 56.24 2.16
CA LYS A 10 10.03 55.55 2.89
C LYS A 10 10.14 54.05 2.61
N SER A 11 10.66 53.28 3.57
CA SER A 11 10.71 51.82 3.49
C SER A 11 9.30 51.24 3.44
N ALA A 12 9.01 50.44 2.41
CA ALA A 12 7.74 49.74 2.27
C ALA A 12 7.57 48.71 3.40
N PRO A 13 6.40 48.61 4.06
CA PRO A 13 6.19 47.62 5.10
C PRO A 13 6.20 46.22 4.47
N LEU A 14 7.14 45.38 4.91
CA LEU A 14 7.22 43.97 4.52
C LEU A 14 5.85 43.32 4.78
N ARG A 15 5.18 42.90 3.71
CA ARG A 15 3.90 42.18 3.75
C ARG A 15 4.13 40.87 4.48
N GLN A 16 3.80 40.85 5.77
CA GLN A 16 3.89 39.68 6.63
C GLN A 16 2.96 38.61 6.04
N ILE A 17 3.53 37.61 5.37
CA ILE A 17 2.79 36.44 4.91
C ILE A 17 2.43 35.65 6.17
N ARG A 18 1.29 35.97 6.76
CA ARG A 18 0.72 35.19 7.85
C ARG A 18 0.23 33.89 7.22
N PHE A 19 0.86 32.77 7.55
CA PHE A 19 0.37 31.44 7.22
C PHE A 19 -0.54 30.98 8.36
N PRO A 20 -1.86 31.31 8.37
CA PRO A 20 -2.76 30.97 9.47
C PRO A 20 -2.89 29.46 9.68
N LEU A 21 -2.53 28.66 8.69
CA LEU A 21 -2.58 27.20 8.72
C LEU A 21 -1.29 26.54 9.21
N LEU A 22 -0.18 27.27 9.36
CA LEU A 22 1.10 26.68 9.72
C LEU A 22 1.15 26.24 11.19
N MET A 23 0.64 27.08 12.09
CA MET A 23 0.53 26.75 13.51
C MET A 23 -0.39 25.54 13.82
N PRO A 24 -1.62 25.44 13.27
CA PRO A 24 -2.45 24.27 13.52
C PRO A 24 -1.84 22.98 12.93
N VAL A 25 -1.12 23.06 11.81
CA VAL A 25 -0.39 21.90 11.26
C VAL A 25 0.74 21.46 12.19
N ILE A 26 1.53 22.39 12.73
CA ILE A 26 2.61 22.07 13.68
C ILE A 26 2.02 21.43 14.95
N CYS A 27 0.97 22.02 15.52
CA CYS A 27 0.29 21.45 16.70
C CYS A 27 -0.27 20.05 16.43
N TYR A 28 -0.85 19.82 15.24
CA TYR A 28 -1.35 18.51 14.83
C TYR A 28 -0.22 17.48 14.66
N SER A 29 0.90 17.86 14.05
CA SER A 29 2.08 17.01 13.87
C SER A 29 2.71 16.63 15.22
N ILE A 30 2.85 17.60 16.14
CA ILE A 30 3.35 17.36 17.50
C ILE A 30 2.41 16.43 18.28
N GLY A 31 1.10 16.67 18.24
CA GLY A 31 0.10 15.82 18.88
C GLY A 31 0.13 14.37 18.37
N THR A 32 0.30 14.19 17.06
CA THR A 32 0.44 12.86 16.44
C THR A 32 1.72 12.15 16.89
N PHE A 33 2.85 12.87 16.96
CA PHE A 33 4.13 12.30 17.38
C PHE A 33 4.13 11.85 18.85
N ILE A 34 3.56 12.67 19.74
CA ILE A 34 3.43 12.34 21.17
C ILE A 34 2.44 11.18 21.38
N GLY A 35 1.35 11.15 20.61
CA GLY A 35 0.37 10.05 20.65
C GLY A 35 0.97 8.69 20.27
N ILE A 36 1.93 8.67 19.35
CA ILE A 36 2.62 7.44 18.90
C ILE A 36 3.52 6.84 20.00
N GLN A 37 4.10 7.67 20.88
CA GLN A 37 5.00 7.21 21.95
C GLN A 37 4.27 6.81 23.25
N SER A 38 3.01 7.19 23.40
CA SER A 38 2.31 7.18 24.68
C SER A 38 1.28 6.05 24.76
N HIS A 39 1.38 5.12 25.72
CA HIS A 39 0.47 3.97 25.84
C HIS A 39 -0.84 4.25 26.61
N TRP A 40 -1.28 5.51 26.69
CA TRP A 40 -2.36 5.91 27.60
C TRP A 40 -3.76 5.54 27.09
N HIS A 41 -4.65 5.17 28.02
CA HIS A 41 -6.00 4.69 27.70
C HIS A 41 -6.84 5.72 26.92
N CYS A 42 -7.48 5.26 25.83
CA CYS A 42 -8.34 6.06 24.95
C CYS A 42 -9.45 6.85 25.69
N GLY A 43 -9.91 6.37 26.84
CA GLY A 43 -10.94 7.04 27.65
C GLY A 43 -10.52 8.41 28.19
N LEU A 44 -9.25 8.58 28.58
CA LEU A 44 -8.76 9.85 29.14
C LEU A 44 -8.73 10.96 28.07
N THR A 45 -8.48 10.59 26.82
CA THR A 45 -8.44 11.54 25.69
C THR A 45 -9.83 12.06 25.32
N LEU A 46 -10.84 11.19 25.37
CA LEU A 46 -12.23 11.58 25.12
C LEU A 46 -12.73 12.49 26.24
N PHE A 47 -12.35 12.20 27.49
CA PHE A 47 -12.66 13.04 28.65
C PHE A 47 -12.04 14.45 28.51
N MET A 48 -10.76 14.56 28.13
CA MET A 48 -10.10 15.85 27.91
C MET A 48 -10.70 16.64 26.73
N LEU A 49 -11.13 15.97 25.66
CA LEU A 49 -11.85 16.61 24.55
C LEU A 49 -13.21 17.18 25.00
N CYS A 50 -13.97 16.43 25.79
CA CYS A 50 -15.26 16.87 26.33
C CYS A 50 -15.11 18.05 27.31
N VAL A 51 -14.09 18.01 28.16
CA VAL A 51 -13.77 19.13 29.08
C VAL A 51 -13.34 20.36 28.28
N GLY A 52 -12.47 20.20 27.28
CA GLY A 52 -12.06 21.29 26.39
C GLY A 52 -13.23 21.91 25.62
N PHE A 53 -14.19 21.09 25.16
CA PHE A 53 -15.40 21.56 24.48
C PHE A 53 -16.35 22.29 25.45
N SER A 54 -16.52 21.80 26.67
CA SER A 54 -17.30 22.46 27.73
C SER A 54 -16.72 23.83 28.11
N VAL A 55 -15.39 23.90 28.28
CA VAL A 55 -14.66 25.16 28.55
C VAL A 55 -14.76 26.11 27.36
N PHE A 56 -14.71 25.61 26.12
CA PHE A 56 -14.90 26.42 24.91
C PHE A 56 -16.29 27.06 24.82
N LEU A 57 -17.33 26.30 25.18
CA LEU A 57 -18.69 26.84 25.25
C LEU A 57 -18.85 27.87 26.37
N HIS A 58 -18.19 27.67 27.51
CA HIS A 58 -18.24 28.59 28.64
C HIS A 58 -17.52 29.93 28.36
N PHE A 59 -16.38 29.90 27.66
CA PHE A 59 -15.59 31.10 27.35
C PHE A 59 -15.83 31.65 25.93
N ARG A 60 -17.07 31.52 25.42
CA ARG A 60 -17.48 31.90 24.05
C ARG A 60 -17.28 33.39 23.71
N HIS A 61 -16.96 34.26 24.66
CA HIS A 61 -16.68 35.69 24.43
C HIS A 61 -15.21 36.11 24.63
N ALA A 62 -14.32 35.21 25.06
CA ALA A 62 -12.92 35.56 25.31
C ALA A 62 -12.06 35.55 24.03
N SER A 63 -11.00 36.36 23.97
CA SER A 63 -10.02 36.41 22.87
C SER A 63 -9.18 35.12 22.70
N TRP A 64 -9.35 34.16 23.61
CA TRP A 64 -8.61 32.90 23.68
C TRP A 64 -9.19 31.77 22.81
N LYS A 65 -10.23 32.06 22.01
CA LYS A 65 -10.86 31.09 21.08
C LYS A 65 -9.85 30.37 20.18
N HIS A 66 -8.82 31.09 19.72
CA HIS A 66 -7.78 30.52 18.85
C HIS A 66 -6.92 29.49 19.59
N VAL A 67 -6.62 29.72 20.87
CA VAL A 67 -5.86 28.78 21.72
C VAL A 67 -6.64 27.48 21.92
N LEU A 68 -7.95 27.58 22.16
CA LEU A 68 -8.84 26.42 22.29
C LEU A 68 -8.96 25.61 20.99
N ILE A 69 -8.99 26.28 19.84
CA ILE A 69 -8.97 25.60 18.53
C ILE A 69 -7.65 24.85 18.35
N TYR A 70 -6.49 25.45 18.64
CA TYR A 70 -5.20 24.76 18.53
C TYR A 70 -5.07 23.57 19.47
N LEU A 71 -5.60 23.69 20.70
CA LEU A 71 -5.65 22.59 21.65
C LEU A 71 -6.54 21.44 21.15
N ALA A 72 -7.70 21.74 20.56
CA ALA A 72 -8.58 20.74 19.96
C ALA A 72 -7.91 20.00 18.80
N PHE A 73 -7.24 20.73 17.89
CA PHE A 73 -6.48 20.11 16.79
C PHE A 73 -5.32 19.23 17.30
N ALA A 74 -4.61 19.66 18.34
CA ALA A 74 -3.57 18.85 18.97
C ALA A 74 -4.14 17.57 19.61
N MET A 75 -5.29 17.66 20.29
CA MET A 75 -5.97 16.50 20.89
C MET A 75 -6.54 15.53 19.84
N ILE A 76 -7.08 16.03 18.73
CA ILE A 76 -7.51 15.19 17.60
C ILE A 76 -6.30 14.45 17.00
N GLY A 77 -5.17 15.14 16.83
CA GLY A 77 -3.91 14.53 16.40
C GLY A 77 -3.43 13.45 17.36
N PHE A 78 -3.50 13.70 18.67
CA PHE A 78 -3.19 12.70 19.71
C PHE A 78 -4.11 11.48 19.63
N TRP A 79 -5.42 11.68 19.52
CA TRP A 79 -6.41 10.60 19.41
C TRP A 79 -6.21 9.75 18.15
N LEU A 80 -5.95 10.38 17.00
CA LEU A 80 -5.61 9.68 15.76
C LEU A 80 -4.26 8.94 15.83
N GLY A 81 -3.29 9.47 16.57
CA GLY A 81 -2.03 8.78 16.87
C GLY A 81 -2.25 7.50 17.69
N GLN A 82 -3.15 7.57 18.67
CA GLN A 82 -3.49 6.43 19.55
C GLN A 82 -4.27 5.32 18.84
N THR A 83 -5.20 5.67 17.95
CA THR A 83 -5.96 4.65 17.19
C THR A 83 -5.10 3.84 16.24
N ARG A 84 -3.92 4.34 15.84
CA ARG A 84 -2.92 3.58 15.07
C ARG A 84 -2.08 2.62 15.94
N PHE A 85 -2.11 2.79 17.27
CA PHE A 85 -1.31 2.06 18.25
C PHE A 85 -2.10 1.15 19.19
N ILE A 86 -3.37 0.85 18.88
CA ILE A 86 -4.04 -0.34 19.44
C ILE A 86 -3.38 -1.58 18.82
N LYS A 87 -2.15 -1.86 19.28
CA LYS A 87 -1.50 -3.15 19.14
C LYS A 87 -2.36 -4.09 19.96
N ALA A 88 -3.30 -4.77 19.29
CA ALA A 88 -3.92 -5.94 19.90
C ALA A 88 -2.78 -6.81 20.47
N PRO A 89 -2.83 -7.23 21.74
CA PRO A 89 -1.78 -8.07 22.33
C PRO A 89 -1.55 -9.38 21.55
N ALA A 90 -2.50 -9.76 20.69
CA ALA A 90 -2.39 -10.85 19.74
C ALA A 90 -2.00 -10.43 18.31
N HIS A 91 -1.23 -9.36 18.16
CA HIS A 91 -0.76 -8.93 16.85
C HIS A 91 0.23 -9.95 16.26
N VAL A 92 -0.01 -10.34 15.01
CA VAL A 92 0.74 -11.39 14.29
C VAL A 92 2.27 -11.16 14.30
N LYS A 93 2.72 -9.91 14.44
CA LYS A 93 4.14 -9.54 14.52
C LYS A 93 4.92 -10.32 15.59
N ASN A 94 4.32 -10.54 16.76
CA ASN A 94 5.02 -11.14 17.91
C ASN A 94 5.01 -12.68 17.91
N ILE A 95 4.34 -13.31 16.94
CA ILE A 95 4.22 -14.76 16.88
C ILE A 95 5.50 -15.37 16.29
N LYS A 96 6.09 -16.33 17.00
CA LYS A 96 7.27 -17.06 16.50
C LYS A 96 6.91 -17.90 15.26
N PRO A 97 7.84 -18.12 14.32
CA PRO A 97 7.63 -19.05 13.23
C PRO A 97 7.27 -20.43 13.77
N GLN A 98 6.24 -21.06 13.20
CA GLN A 98 5.75 -22.37 13.64
C GLN A 98 5.35 -23.22 12.43
N THR A 99 5.61 -24.52 12.56
CA THR A 99 5.23 -25.56 11.59
C THR A 99 3.94 -26.24 12.05
N HIS A 100 3.06 -26.62 11.12
CA HIS A 100 1.78 -27.28 11.42
C HIS A 100 0.77 -26.42 12.19
N THR A 101 0.61 -25.17 11.75
CA THR A 101 -0.36 -24.22 12.30
C THR A 101 -1.60 -24.18 11.41
N TYR A 102 -2.78 -24.04 12.01
CA TYR A 102 -3.98 -23.64 11.27
C TYR A 102 -4.27 -22.16 11.48
N LEU A 103 -4.70 -21.49 10.41
CA LEU A 103 -4.93 -20.05 10.36
C LEU A 103 -6.33 -19.79 9.82
N ARG A 104 -7.16 -19.07 10.56
CA ARG A 104 -8.50 -18.68 10.11
C ARG A 104 -8.58 -17.18 9.92
N GLY A 105 -9.20 -16.79 8.81
CA GLY A 105 -9.35 -15.38 8.48
C GLY A 105 -10.15 -15.14 7.21
N GLN A 106 -10.23 -13.87 6.85
CA GLN A 106 -10.92 -13.41 5.65
C GLN A 106 -9.90 -12.99 4.57
N ILE A 107 -10.13 -13.38 3.32
CA ILE A 107 -9.31 -12.96 2.19
C ILE A 107 -9.62 -11.49 1.88
N ILE A 108 -8.61 -10.61 1.91
CA ILE A 108 -8.79 -9.16 1.73
C ILE A 108 -8.16 -8.61 0.45
N SER A 109 -7.49 -9.45 -0.32
CA SER A 109 -6.88 -9.10 -1.60
C SER A 109 -7.43 -9.98 -2.72
N PRO A 110 -7.30 -9.54 -3.98
CA PRO A 110 -7.53 -10.44 -5.10
C PRO A 110 -6.60 -11.65 -5.00
N VAL A 111 -7.13 -12.80 -5.41
CA VAL A 111 -6.39 -14.06 -5.44
C VAL A 111 -5.61 -14.12 -6.75
N HIS A 112 -4.30 -14.27 -6.65
CA HIS A 112 -3.40 -14.38 -7.79
C HIS A 112 -2.96 -15.84 -7.95
N GLU A 113 -3.33 -16.46 -9.07
CA GLU A 113 -2.92 -17.82 -9.42
C GLU A 113 -1.83 -17.75 -10.49
N ARG A 114 -0.69 -18.37 -10.21
CA ARG A 114 0.39 -18.56 -11.17
C ARG A 114 0.53 -20.04 -11.46
N ASN A 115 0.25 -20.44 -12.69
CA ASN A 115 0.46 -21.80 -13.14
C ASN A 115 1.88 -21.91 -13.72
N ASN A 116 2.70 -22.79 -13.14
CA ASN A 116 3.93 -23.27 -13.74
C ASN A 116 3.69 -24.75 -14.10
N GLN A 117 4.32 -25.26 -15.17
CA GLN A 117 4.01 -26.54 -15.83
C GLN A 117 3.66 -27.72 -14.91
N ASN A 118 4.20 -27.80 -13.68
CA ASN A 118 3.89 -28.82 -12.68
C ASN A 118 3.35 -28.30 -11.32
N LYS A 119 3.17 -26.99 -11.12
CA LYS A 119 2.80 -26.38 -9.84
C LYS A 119 1.90 -25.17 -10.03
N THR A 120 0.73 -25.17 -9.38
CA THR A 120 -0.11 -23.97 -9.26
C THR A 120 0.19 -23.28 -7.94
N VAL A 121 0.66 -22.04 -8.00
CA VAL A 121 0.91 -21.21 -6.82
C VAL A 121 -0.18 -20.16 -6.71
N THR A 122 -0.97 -20.25 -5.64
CA THR A 122 -2.02 -19.29 -5.32
C THR A 122 -1.53 -18.37 -4.22
N SER A 123 -1.54 -17.07 -4.48
CA SER A 123 -1.08 -16.04 -3.53
C SER A 123 -2.18 -15.02 -3.24
N PHE A 124 -2.32 -14.65 -1.97
CA PHE A 124 -3.27 -13.64 -1.50
C PHE A 124 -2.91 -13.16 -0.09
N THR A 125 -3.42 -11.98 0.28
CA THR A 125 -3.34 -11.46 1.64
C THR A 125 -4.58 -11.86 2.44
N LEU A 126 -4.37 -12.48 3.59
CA LEU A 126 -5.40 -12.87 4.56
C LEU A 126 -5.40 -11.90 5.76
N GLN A 127 -6.59 -11.43 6.15
CA GLN A 127 -6.81 -10.83 7.45
C GLN A 127 -7.06 -11.96 8.47
N ALA A 128 -6.03 -12.28 9.24
CA ALA A 128 -6.10 -13.33 10.25
C ALA A 128 -6.87 -12.85 11.49
N LYS A 129 -7.70 -13.75 12.02
CA LYS A 129 -8.54 -13.54 13.22
C LYS A 129 -8.33 -14.60 14.29
N GLU A 130 -7.98 -15.82 13.88
CA GLU A 130 -7.70 -16.92 14.79
C GLU A 130 -6.53 -17.73 14.26
N MET A 131 -5.64 -18.16 15.15
CA MET A 131 -4.56 -19.07 14.87
C MET A 131 -4.63 -20.19 15.88
N GLY A 132 -4.39 -21.42 15.46
CA GLY A 132 -4.19 -22.47 16.43
C GLY A 132 -3.05 -23.40 16.08
N TYR A 133 -2.53 -23.98 17.16
CA TYR A 133 -1.43 -24.91 17.15
C TYR A 133 -1.87 -26.12 17.97
N ARG A 134 -1.94 -27.30 17.32
CA ARG A 134 -2.50 -28.51 17.91
C ARG A 134 -3.92 -28.26 18.45
N SER A 135 -4.14 -28.41 19.76
CA SER A 135 -5.45 -28.28 20.43
C SER A 135 -5.72 -26.88 21.01
N HIS A 136 -4.79 -25.94 20.89
CA HIS A 136 -4.99 -24.58 21.38
C HIS A 136 -5.25 -23.62 20.22
N SER A 137 -6.33 -22.84 20.32
CA SER A 137 -6.54 -21.67 19.47
C SER A 137 -6.33 -20.39 20.28
N SER A 138 -5.82 -19.37 19.60
CA SER A 138 -5.64 -18.04 20.14
C SER A 138 -6.20 -17.03 19.12
N PRO A 139 -7.00 -16.06 19.57
CA PRO A 139 -7.41 -14.96 18.71
C PRO A 139 -6.15 -14.21 18.31
N ILE A 140 -6.02 -13.86 17.03
CA ILE A 140 -4.91 -13.06 16.53
C ILE A 140 -5.44 -11.95 15.64
N GLU A 141 -4.69 -10.87 15.49
CA GLU A 141 -5.08 -9.80 14.57
C GLU A 141 -3.90 -9.35 13.73
N GLY A 142 -4.04 -9.46 12.41
CA GLY A 142 -3.01 -8.99 11.49
C GLY A 142 -3.23 -9.43 10.06
N ARG A 143 -2.47 -8.83 9.15
CA ARG A 143 -2.43 -9.22 7.75
C ARG A 143 -1.27 -10.19 7.52
N ILE A 144 -1.54 -11.27 6.81
CA ILE A 144 -0.59 -12.33 6.50
C ILE A 144 -0.61 -12.55 4.98
N GLU A 145 0.56 -12.59 4.36
CA GLU A 145 0.67 -12.99 2.96
C GLU A 145 0.69 -14.51 2.88
N VAL A 146 -0.21 -15.10 2.10
CA VAL A 146 -0.40 -16.55 2.00
C VAL A 146 0.08 -17.02 0.63
N PHE A 147 0.83 -18.10 0.63
CA PHE A 147 1.24 -18.85 -0.56
C PHE A 147 0.78 -20.30 -0.44
N LEU A 148 -0.14 -20.71 -1.31
CA LEU A 148 -0.61 -22.10 -1.41
C LEU A 148 -0.04 -22.75 -2.65
N ILE A 149 0.53 -23.93 -2.51
CA ILE A 149 1.06 -24.73 -3.61
C ILE A 149 0.13 -25.92 -3.85
N ASN A 150 -0.39 -26.04 -5.07
CA ASN A 150 -1.30 -27.10 -5.51
C ASN A 150 -2.60 -27.19 -4.68
N ALA A 151 -3.19 -26.04 -4.35
CA ALA A 151 -4.52 -25.99 -3.76
C ALA A 151 -5.58 -26.41 -4.79
N GLN A 152 -6.48 -27.33 -4.42
CA GLN A 152 -7.54 -27.80 -5.34
C GLN A 152 -8.71 -26.83 -5.48
N LYS A 153 -8.96 -26.01 -4.46
CA LYS A 153 -10.17 -25.16 -4.40
C LYS A 153 -9.85 -23.73 -4.82
N LYS A 154 -10.71 -23.17 -5.67
CA LYS A 154 -10.64 -21.74 -6.04
C LYS A 154 -11.17 -20.89 -4.89
N PHE A 155 -10.41 -19.85 -4.55
CA PHE A 155 -10.76 -18.91 -3.49
C PHE A 155 -11.26 -17.60 -4.08
N LYS A 156 -12.16 -16.93 -3.36
CA LYS A 156 -12.64 -15.60 -3.71
C LYS A 156 -12.29 -14.61 -2.63
N GLU A 157 -12.02 -13.37 -3.05
CA GLU A 157 -11.86 -12.26 -2.13
C GLU A 157 -13.13 -12.05 -1.29
N GLY A 158 -12.95 -11.72 -0.01
CA GLY A 158 -14.02 -11.60 0.98
C GLY A 158 -14.43 -12.93 1.62
N GLN A 159 -13.97 -14.08 1.13
CA GLN A 159 -14.29 -15.38 1.70
C GLN A 159 -13.53 -15.66 3.00
N TRP A 160 -14.17 -16.39 3.92
CA TRP A 160 -13.50 -16.93 5.10
C TRP A 160 -12.88 -18.29 4.79
N VAL A 161 -11.64 -18.48 5.22
CA VAL A 161 -10.87 -19.70 4.95
C VAL A 161 -10.10 -20.12 6.20
N GLU A 162 -9.97 -21.43 6.38
CA GLU A 162 -9.02 -22.08 7.28
C GLU A 162 -7.85 -22.60 6.43
N LEU A 163 -6.64 -22.16 6.74
CA LEU A 163 -5.42 -22.57 6.07
C LEU A 163 -4.61 -23.49 6.98
N LYS A 164 -3.95 -24.50 6.43
CA LYS A 164 -3.08 -25.43 7.16
C LYS A 164 -1.70 -25.43 6.53
N GLY A 165 -0.67 -25.23 7.35
CA GLY A 165 0.68 -25.01 6.83
C GLY A 165 1.66 -24.48 7.86
N ALA A 166 2.65 -23.73 7.38
CA ALA A 166 3.71 -23.17 8.18
C ALA A 166 3.66 -21.64 8.16
N LEU A 167 3.73 -21.03 9.34
CA LEU A 167 3.90 -19.59 9.49
C LEU A 167 5.39 -19.26 9.54
N GLN A 168 5.84 -18.38 8.66
CA GLN A 168 7.22 -17.96 8.53
C GLN A 168 7.34 -16.43 8.62
N THR A 169 8.53 -15.96 8.97
CA THR A 169 8.89 -14.54 8.84
C THR A 169 9.43 -14.31 7.42
N PRO A 170 9.02 -13.25 6.71
CA PRO A 170 9.57 -12.93 5.40
C PRO A 170 11.09 -12.76 5.47
N LYS A 171 11.79 -13.25 4.45
CA LYS A 171 13.25 -13.13 4.37
C LYS A 171 13.62 -11.66 4.10
N THR A 172 14.47 -11.11 4.95
CA THR A 172 15.14 -9.83 4.70
C THR A 172 16.21 -10.01 3.62
N SER A 173 16.44 -8.95 2.84
CA SER A 173 17.55 -8.93 1.90
C SER A 173 18.90 -9.07 2.64
N ARG A 174 19.88 -9.72 1.99
CA ARG A 174 21.23 -9.93 2.55
C ARG A 174 22.26 -8.93 2.02
N GLY A 175 21.89 -8.07 1.07
CA GLY A 175 22.82 -7.16 0.41
C GLY A 175 22.26 -5.74 0.25
N PRO A 176 23.11 -4.70 0.29
CA PRO A 176 22.68 -3.30 0.23
C PRO A 176 22.03 -2.88 -1.10
N HIS A 177 22.20 -3.65 -2.17
CA HIS A 177 21.62 -3.36 -3.50
C HIS A 177 20.44 -4.28 -3.87
N GLU A 178 20.01 -5.14 -2.96
CA GLU A 178 18.91 -6.07 -3.19
C GLU A 178 17.60 -5.52 -2.63
N PHE A 179 16.48 -5.89 -3.25
CA PHE A 179 15.17 -5.47 -2.79
C PHE A 179 14.80 -6.14 -1.46
N ASP A 180 14.56 -5.34 -0.42
CA ASP A 180 14.12 -5.85 0.88
C ASP A 180 12.61 -6.13 0.88
N TYR A 181 12.27 -7.40 0.62
CA TYR A 181 10.89 -7.87 0.63
C TYR A 181 10.25 -7.76 2.02
N ALA A 182 11.01 -7.95 3.10
CA ALA A 182 10.48 -7.84 4.46
C ALA A 182 10.06 -6.40 4.74
N GLN A 183 10.92 -5.42 4.45
CA GLN A 183 10.60 -4.00 4.63
C GLN A 183 9.39 -3.56 3.78
N TYR A 184 9.29 -4.06 2.54
CA TYR A 184 8.13 -3.81 1.68
C TYR A 184 6.82 -4.35 2.29
N LEU A 185 6.84 -5.54 2.87
CA LEU A 185 5.67 -6.13 3.52
C LEU A 185 5.32 -5.38 4.81
N GLU A 186 6.31 -4.93 5.59
CA GLU A 186 6.08 -4.14 6.80
C GLU A 186 5.37 -2.83 6.52
N GLN A 187 5.71 -2.14 5.42
CA GLN A 187 4.99 -0.93 4.99
C GLN A 187 3.51 -1.21 4.66
N LYS A 188 3.18 -2.46 4.30
CA LYS A 188 1.79 -2.92 4.11
C LYS A 188 1.17 -3.50 5.38
N SER A 189 1.82 -3.36 6.54
CA SER A 189 1.46 -4.00 7.81
C SER A 189 1.27 -5.52 7.70
N ILE A 190 2.07 -6.16 6.85
CA ILE A 190 2.19 -7.61 6.73
C ILE A 190 3.51 -8.01 7.37
N PHE A 191 3.46 -8.75 8.47
CA PHE A 191 4.65 -9.10 9.25
C PHE A 191 5.05 -10.57 9.13
N LYS A 192 4.16 -11.41 8.59
CA LYS A 192 4.36 -12.85 8.45
C LYS A 192 3.85 -13.34 7.10
N THR A 193 4.46 -14.41 6.64
CA THR A 193 4.09 -15.15 5.44
C THR A 193 3.64 -16.56 5.84
N PHE A 194 2.61 -17.09 5.20
CA PHE A 194 2.11 -18.44 5.44
C PHE A 194 2.28 -19.31 4.20
N PHE A 195 2.81 -20.52 4.38
CA PHE A 195 3.02 -21.48 3.31
C PHE A 195 2.18 -22.73 3.53
N GLY A 196 1.27 -23.01 2.61
CA GLY A 196 0.46 -24.23 2.57
C GLY A 196 0.82 -25.09 1.36
N ILE A 197 0.93 -26.40 1.54
CA ILE A 197 1.25 -27.34 0.45
C ILE A 197 0.19 -28.41 0.39
N GLY A 198 -0.31 -28.69 -0.82
CA GLY A 198 -1.23 -29.79 -1.10
C GLY A 198 -2.71 -29.36 -1.15
N PRO A 199 -3.59 -30.31 -1.52
CA PRO A 199 -4.99 -30.01 -1.83
C PRO A 199 -5.79 -29.54 -0.61
N PHE A 200 -5.44 -30.00 0.59
CA PHE A 200 -6.13 -29.68 1.86
C PHE A 200 -5.45 -28.55 2.64
N SER A 201 -4.54 -27.81 2.01
CA SER A 201 -3.87 -26.66 2.63
C SER A 201 -4.81 -25.48 2.89
N ALA A 202 -6.00 -25.48 2.29
CA ALA A 202 -6.99 -24.44 2.49
C ALA A 202 -8.42 -24.97 2.35
N LEU A 203 -9.24 -24.70 3.37
CA LEU A 203 -10.63 -25.12 3.50
C LEU A 203 -11.50 -23.86 3.65
N PRO A 204 -12.55 -23.69 2.83
CA PRO A 204 -13.45 -22.57 3.01
C PRO A 204 -14.29 -22.76 4.28
N LEU A 205 -14.43 -21.69 5.05
CA LEU A 205 -15.31 -21.64 6.20
C LEU A 205 -16.61 -20.94 5.80
N THR A 206 -17.74 -21.57 6.08
CA THR A 206 -19.04 -20.92 5.96
C THR A 206 -19.23 -20.01 7.15
N TYR A 207 -18.88 -18.74 6.99
CA TYR A 207 -19.16 -17.69 7.96
C TYR A 207 -20.12 -16.67 7.34
N HIS A 208 -21.04 -16.13 8.13
CA HIS A 208 -21.86 -15.01 7.69
C HIS A 208 -20.94 -13.81 7.42
N THR A 209 -20.63 -13.62 6.13
CA THR A 209 -19.83 -12.50 5.66
C THR A 209 -20.69 -11.25 5.80
N LYS A 210 -20.39 -10.41 6.80
CA LYS A 210 -20.95 -9.07 6.84
C LYS A 210 -20.48 -8.35 5.57
N ILE A 211 -21.43 -7.98 4.71
CA ILE A 211 -21.17 -7.23 3.49
C ILE A 211 -20.66 -5.85 3.93
N THR A 212 -19.40 -5.57 3.66
CA THR A 212 -18.82 -4.24 3.88
C THR A 212 -18.75 -3.50 2.55
N PRO A 213 -18.84 -2.15 2.54
CA PRO A 213 -18.76 -1.36 1.32
C PRO A 213 -17.48 -1.62 0.53
N LYS A 214 -16.38 -1.94 1.22
CA LYS A 214 -15.11 -2.35 0.60
C LYS A 214 -15.25 -3.63 -0.24
N ILE A 215 -15.94 -4.64 0.28
CA ILE A 215 -16.18 -5.90 -0.44
C ILE A 215 -17.07 -5.64 -1.67
N GLN A 216 -18.05 -4.75 -1.56
CA GLN A 216 -18.92 -4.38 -2.68
C GLN A 216 -18.16 -3.68 -3.80
N ILE A 217 -17.38 -2.64 -3.49
CA ILE A 217 -16.55 -1.92 -4.48
C ILE A 217 -15.61 -2.89 -5.19
N GLN A 218 -15.02 -3.80 -4.43
CA GLN A 218 -14.11 -4.78 -4.98
C GLN A 218 -14.82 -5.84 -5.85
N SER A 219 -16.00 -6.30 -5.43
CA SER A 219 -16.82 -7.19 -6.24
C SER A 219 -17.18 -6.55 -7.58
N LEU A 220 -17.49 -5.25 -7.58
CA LEU A 220 -17.78 -4.47 -8.77
C LEU A 220 -16.54 -4.34 -9.66
N ARG A 221 -15.38 -4.01 -9.09
CA ARG A 221 -14.09 -3.99 -9.79
C ARG A 221 -13.81 -5.34 -10.47
N SER A 222 -14.04 -6.46 -9.79
CA SER A 222 -13.86 -7.80 -10.35
C SER A 222 -14.84 -8.12 -11.48
N ARG A 223 -16.07 -7.57 -11.45
CA ARG A 223 -17.07 -7.73 -12.51
C ARG A 223 -16.62 -6.99 -13.77
N PHE A 224 -16.15 -5.76 -13.63
CA PHE A 224 -15.62 -4.99 -14.77
C PHE A 224 -14.44 -5.68 -15.44
N VAL A 225 -13.52 -6.26 -14.67
CA VAL A 225 -12.41 -7.04 -15.25
C VAL A 225 -12.92 -8.24 -16.05
N ARG A 226 -13.89 -9.00 -15.51
CA ARG A 226 -14.46 -10.13 -16.25
C ARG A 226 -15.13 -9.69 -17.55
N GLN A 227 -15.88 -8.59 -17.51
CA GLN A 227 -16.46 -8.02 -18.72
C GLN A 227 -15.39 -7.61 -19.74
N LEU A 228 -14.28 -7.00 -19.30
CA LEU A 228 -13.17 -6.66 -20.19
C LEU A 228 -12.48 -7.91 -20.76
N ASP A 229 -12.36 -8.98 -19.97
CA ASP A 229 -11.80 -10.26 -20.42
C ASP A 229 -12.70 -10.96 -21.45
N ASP A 230 -14.02 -10.78 -21.34
CA ASP A 230 -15.00 -11.35 -22.28
C ASP A 230 -15.04 -10.54 -23.59
N ILE A 231 -14.82 -9.22 -23.53
CA ILE A 231 -14.84 -8.33 -24.71
C ILE A 231 -13.52 -8.38 -25.48
N TYR A 232 -12.38 -8.38 -24.77
CA TYR A 232 -11.06 -8.30 -25.38
C TYR A 232 -10.27 -9.60 -25.20
N GLN A 233 -9.58 -10.04 -26.25
CA GLN A 233 -8.67 -11.17 -26.16
C GLN A 233 -7.33 -10.77 -25.53
N PHE A 234 -6.62 -11.75 -24.97
CA PHE A 234 -5.23 -11.55 -24.54
C PHE A 234 -4.37 -11.22 -25.77
N PRO A 235 -3.48 -10.22 -25.72
CA PRO A 235 -3.04 -9.44 -24.54
C PRO A 235 -3.73 -8.08 -24.32
N ILE A 236 -4.67 -7.70 -25.17
CA ILE A 236 -5.33 -6.38 -25.14
C ILE A 236 -6.15 -6.22 -23.85
N ASN A 237 -6.84 -7.28 -23.39
CA ASN A 237 -7.58 -7.25 -22.12
C ASN A 237 -6.71 -6.86 -20.91
N ALA A 238 -5.47 -7.35 -20.86
CA ALA A 238 -4.53 -7.08 -19.79
C ALA A 238 -4.08 -5.61 -19.82
N LEU A 239 -3.87 -5.06 -21.01
CA LEU A 239 -3.52 -3.66 -21.20
C LEU A 239 -4.68 -2.73 -20.82
N VAL A 240 -5.89 -3.00 -21.33
CA VAL A 240 -7.09 -2.21 -21.05
C VAL A 240 -7.46 -2.26 -19.56
N SER A 241 -7.35 -3.43 -18.94
CA SER A 241 -7.56 -3.60 -17.49
C SER A 241 -6.54 -2.81 -16.65
N ALA A 242 -5.28 -2.72 -17.12
CA ALA A 242 -4.24 -1.95 -16.45
C ALA A 242 -4.48 -0.45 -16.58
N LEU A 243 -4.94 0.03 -17.74
CA LEU A 243 -5.18 1.44 -17.99
C LEU A 243 -6.48 1.94 -17.30
N LEU A 244 -7.60 1.23 -17.48
CA LEU A 244 -8.90 1.68 -16.98
C LEU A 244 -9.12 1.38 -15.50
N ILE A 245 -8.70 0.19 -15.05
CA ILE A 245 -8.99 -0.30 -13.69
C ILE A 245 -7.73 -0.24 -12.82
N GLY A 246 -6.54 -0.17 -13.41
CA GLY A 246 -5.27 -0.29 -12.68
C GLY A 246 -4.97 -1.71 -12.22
N ILE A 247 -5.62 -2.74 -12.81
CA ILE A 247 -5.32 -4.15 -12.52
C ILE A 247 -4.26 -4.64 -13.48
N ARG A 248 -3.12 -5.06 -12.92
CA ARG A 248 -2.03 -5.65 -13.71
C ARG A 248 -2.25 -7.14 -13.82
N LYS A 249 -2.61 -7.57 -15.02
CA LYS A 249 -2.34 -8.94 -15.46
C LYS A 249 -0.97 -8.98 -16.13
N ASP A 250 -0.42 -10.17 -16.34
CA ASP A 250 0.87 -10.36 -17.00
C ASP A 250 0.83 -9.80 -18.44
N ILE A 251 1.14 -8.51 -18.61
CA ILE A 251 1.29 -7.89 -19.92
C ILE A 251 2.50 -8.54 -20.61
N PRO A 252 2.44 -8.94 -21.89
CA PRO A 252 3.60 -9.47 -22.61
C PRO A 252 4.78 -8.49 -22.64
N GLN A 253 6.01 -9.03 -22.70
CA GLN A 253 7.21 -8.21 -22.85
C GLN A 253 7.20 -7.41 -24.15
N SER A 254 6.73 -8.01 -25.26
CA SER A 254 6.62 -7.33 -26.56
C SER A 254 5.83 -6.02 -26.49
N ILE A 255 4.68 -6.02 -25.80
CA ILE A 255 3.88 -4.80 -25.62
C ILE A 255 4.65 -3.78 -24.80
N ARG A 256 5.28 -4.18 -23.69
CA ARG A 256 6.11 -3.24 -22.89
C ARG A 256 7.21 -2.62 -23.73
N ASP A 257 7.87 -3.39 -24.60
CA ASP A 257 8.94 -2.91 -25.46
C ASP A 257 8.43 -1.87 -26.48
N HIS A 258 7.21 -2.03 -26.99
CA HIS A 258 6.58 -1.01 -27.84
C HIS A 258 6.34 0.32 -27.10
N PHE A 259 5.90 0.27 -25.84
CA PHE A 259 5.73 1.50 -25.03
C PHE A 259 7.06 2.15 -24.66
N VAL A 260 8.12 1.36 -24.45
CA VAL A 260 9.48 1.88 -24.24
C VAL A 260 10.00 2.55 -25.51
N ARG A 261 9.86 1.90 -26.67
CA ARG A 261 10.31 2.45 -27.97
C ARG A 261 9.61 3.73 -28.37
N THR A 262 8.34 3.89 -28.00
CA THR A 262 7.54 5.08 -28.29
C THR A 262 7.68 6.19 -27.23
N GLY A 263 8.51 6.00 -26.21
CA GLY A 263 8.68 6.97 -25.11
C GLY A 263 7.44 7.09 -24.19
N THR A 264 6.41 6.29 -24.40
CA THR A 264 5.16 6.30 -23.63
C THR A 264 5.18 5.38 -22.41
N ALA A 265 6.31 4.72 -22.15
CA ALA A 265 6.50 3.87 -20.98
C ALA A 265 6.20 4.59 -19.65
N HIS A 266 6.38 5.91 -19.57
CA HIS A 266 6.00 6.66 -18.37
C HIS A 266 4.49 6.63 -18.10
N SER A 267 3.64 6.60 -19.13
CA SER A 267 2.18 6.49 -18.97
C SER A 267 1.79 5.14 -18.36
N LEU A 268 2.44 4.07 -18.80
CA LEU A 268 2.32 2.76 -18.16
C LEU A 268 2.84 2.81 -16.72
N THR A 269 3.97 3.47 -16.44
CA THR A 269 4.62 3.62 -15.12
C THR A 269 3.82 4.45 -14.11
N ALA A 270 3.11 5.49 -14.55
CA ALA A 270 2.23 6.31 -13.71
C ALA A 270 1.04 5.50 -13.17
N HIS A 271 0.49 4.59 -13.99
CA HIS A 271 -0.42 3.54 -13.54
C HIS A 271 0.32 2.30 -12.96
N CYS A 272 1.63 2.20 -13.19
CA CYS A 272 2.50 1.11 -12.77
C CYS A 272 3.27 1.33 -11.43
N THR A 273 2.69 1.92 -10.39
CA THR A 273 3.27 1.92 -9.03
C THR A 273 3.04 0.60 -8.23
N LYS A 274 3.87 -0.44 -8.46
CA LYS A 274 4.14 -1.64 -7.59
C LYS A 274 4.70 -2.85 -8.36
N ASN A 275 5.91 -2.72 -8.89
CA ASN A 275 7.00 -3.70 -8.80
C ASN A 275 8.16 -3.11 -9.61
N ASN A 276 9.26 -2.80 -8.94
CA ASN A 276 10.41 -2.21 -9.59
C ASN A 276 11.15 -3.30 -10.38
N GLN A 277 10.78 -3.48 -11.65
CA GLN A 277 11.58 -4.22 -12.63
C GLN A 277 12.21 -3.30 -13.69
N PHE A 278 12.15 -1.98 -13.49
CA PHE A 278 12.98 -1.06 -14.25
C PHE A 278 14.40 -1.08 -13.64
N HIS A 279 15.22 -2.03 -14.08
CA HIS A 279 16.67 -1.99 -13.86
C HIS A 279 17.27 -0.93 -14.80
N PRO A 280 17.88 0.15 -14.29
CA PRO A 280 18.46 1.21 -15.13
C PRO A 280 19.65 0.75 -15.98
N SER A 281 20.30 -0.36 -15.63
CA SER A 281 21.47 -0.89 -16.34
C SER A 281 21.16 -1.60 -17.67
N ARG A 282 19.90 -1.88 -18.00
CA ARG A 282 19.52 -2.46 -19.31
C ARG A 282 19.12 -1.42 -20.37
N CYS A 283 18.93 -0.16 -19.99
CA CYS A 283 18.58 0.90 -20.94
C CYS A 283 19.80 1.39 -21.74
N SER A 284 21.00 1.41 -21.15
CA SER A 284 22.23 1.79 -21.86
C SER A 284 22.62 0.80 -22.94
N ASP A 285 22.52 -0.50 -22.65
CA ASP A 285 22.97 -1.55 -23.57
C ASP A 285 22.06 -1.71 -24.80
N CYS A 286 20.76 -1.41 -24.66
CA CYS A 286 19.83 -1.40 -25.78
C CYS A 286 20.00 -0.18 -26.69
N LEU A 287 20.38 0.99 -26.14
CA LEU A 287 20.66 2.18 -26.94
C LEU A 287 21.97 2.02 -27.74
N ALA A 288 23.00 1.42 -27.14
CA ALA A 288 24.28 1.16 -27.82
C ALA A 288 24.16 0.15 -28.98
N LYS A 289 23.35 -0.91 -28.81
CA LYS A 289 23.11 -1.89 -29.89
C LYS A 289 22.30 -1.35 -31.06
N ASN A 290 21.46 -0.33 -30.83
CA ASN A 290 20.64 0.26 -31.91
C ASN A 290 21.47 1.19 -32.81
N THR A 291 22.51 1.83 -32.28
CA THR A 291 23.50 2.58 -33.07
C THR A 291 24.36 1.68 -33.96
N GLU A 292 24.71 0.47 -33.50
CA GLU A 292 25.45 -0.51 -34.32
C GLU A 292 24.59 -1.10 -35.45
N TYR A 293 23.29 -1.30 -35.23
CA TYR A 293 22.37 -1.83 -36.26
C TYR A 293 21.99 -0.79 -37.33
N GLN A 294 21.97 0.51 -36.99
CA GLN A 294 21.74 1.57 -37.99
C GLN A 294 22.95 1.84 -38.88
N LEU A 295 24.18 1.62 -38.40
CA LEU A 295 25.40 1.79 -39.20
C LEU A 295 25.66 0.62 -40.16
N SER A 296 25.25 -0.62 -39.84
CA SER A 296 25.45 -1.76 -40.74
C SER A 296 24.46 -1.80 -41.93
N HIS A 297 23.28 -1.20 -41.81
CA HIS A 297 22.28 -1.17 -42.88
C HIS A 297 22.38 0.02 -43.84
N GLN A 298 23.18 1.05 -43.53
CA GLN A 298 23.41 2.18 -44.46
C GLN A 298 24.46 1.89 -45.55
N HIS A 299 25.25 0.82 -45.44
CA HIS A 299 26.30 0.48 -46.42
C HIS A 299 25.91 -0.52 -47.51
N LEU A 300 24.66 -1.02 -47.54
CA LEU A 300 24.21 -2.08 -48.45
C LEU A 300 23.25 -1.62 -49.57
N LEU A 301 23.08 -0.31 -49.79
CA LEU A 301 22.16 0.25 -50.79
C LEU A 301 22.81 1.23 -51.79
N LEU A 302 24.09 1.04 -52.10
CA LEU A 302 24.74 1.73 -53.22
C LEU A 302 25.68 0.77 -53.93
N TRP A 303 25.25 0.23 -55.08
CA TRP A 303 26.03 0.20 -56.33
C TRP A 303 25.13 -0.20 -57.52
N PRO A 304 25.18 0.54 -58.65
CA PRO A 304 24.36 0.28 -59.84
C PRO A 304 25.14 -0.49 -60.93
N TYR A 305 24.36 -1.08 -61.84
CA TYR A 305 24.73 -1.75 -63.12
C TYR A 305 25.45 -3.09 -63.04
#